data_AF-A0A354Z0M6-F1
#
_entry.id   AF-A0A354Z0M6-F1
#
_cell.length_a   1.000
_cell.length_b   1.000
_cell.length_c   1.000
_cell.angle_alpha   90.00
_cell.angle_beta   90.00
_cell.angle_gamma   90.00
#
_symmetry.space_group_name_H-M   'P 1'
#
loop_
_entity.id
_entity.type
_entity.pdbx_description
1 polymer ?
#
loop_
_entity_poly.entity_id
_entity_poly.type
_entity_poly.pdbx_seq_one_letter_code
_entity_poly.pdbx_strand_id
1 'polypeptide(L)'
;MTTSLQNSILNCLNPERKENIFATAANDSFQQLKKLNHREVFNYVYQAIILSSFIALILLLLLLACWLSLRSPDNPLRLPILGFILCLPWSMLLIGLFTFIRPLYFFLLLLLLNLFLTIAGFLLARILRLNPLFLIISATIITIAWDLMSKGSLIANSVMSYRVISGARYYGLGNEYMGVLIGATIVLATLILSKSFTSKNRLFSALIFAAIIFLIAYPLFGINVGGAITASIGLGYSYLALSRGYIRISWKKIVFILVLTALLLLLMALIDLRQPLEVQSHLGHSIALIMNGGWVEIINIISRKVQMQLRVISYGGWGWILLAGMLLVSFLLFRPRRRIKAYSERQPLILQGLRGILLSSMVAILFNDSGITSAASMSLYFAVLFIYSLGLEPARSEKQA
;
A
#
# COMPACT_ATOMS: atom_id res chain seq x y z
N MET A 1 -18.21 -11.67 -23.60
CA MET A 1 -17.07 -10.88 -23.08
C MET A 1 -17.62 -9.93 -22.04
N THR A 2 -17.37 -10.16 -20.76
CA THR A 2 -17.82 -9.26 -19.69
C THR A 2 -16.94 -8.02 -19.70
N THR A 3 -17.50 -6.89 -20.14
CA THR A 3 -16.90 -5.57 -19.98
C THR A 3 -16.94 -5.23 -18.49
N SER A 4 -15.77 -5.21 -17.83
CA SER A 4 -15.69 -4.62 -16.49
C SER A 4 -15.86 -3.11 -16.64
N LEU A 5 -16.40 -2.43 -15.63
CA LEU A 5 -16.51 -0.96 -15.61
C LEU A 5 -15.17 -0.27 -15.89
N GLN A 6 -14.05 -0.91 -15.56
CA GLN A 6 -12.69 -0.45 -15.89
C GLN A 6 -12.39 -0.41 -17.39
N ASN A 7 -13.01 -1.28 -18.20
CA ASN A 7 -12.82 -1.27 -19.65
C ASN A 7 -13.52 -0.07 -20.33
N SER A 8 -14.52 0.51 -19.66
CA SER A 8 -15.25 1.68 -20.14
C SER A 8 -14.34 2.91 -20.30
N ILE A 9 -13.34 2.99 -19.42
CA ILE A 9 -12.44 4.13 -19.27
C ILE A 9 -11.47 4.27 -20.46
N LEU A 10 -11.07 3.17 -21.12
CA LEU A 10 -10.18 3.25 -22.30
C LEU A 10 -10.84 2.94 -23.65
N ASN A 11 -11.96 2.21 -23.68
CA ASN A 11 -12.65 1.93 -24.96
C ASN A 11 -13.29 3.18 -25.59
N CYS A 12 -13.37 4.29 -24.83
CA CYS A 12 -13.94 5.56 -25.26
C CYS A 12 -12.91 6.56 -25.82
N LEU A 13 -11.72 6.13 -26.26
CA LEU A 13 -10.85 7.00 -27.06
C LEU A 13 -11.47 7.37 -28.43
N ASN A 14 -12.54 6.68 -28.84
CA ASN A 14 -13.42 7.10 -29.93
C ASN A 14 -14.79 7.51 -29.37
N PRO A 15 -15.11 8.83 -29.30
CA PRO A 15 -16.37 9.33 -28.74
C PRO A 15 -17.62 8.90 -29.51
N GLU A 16 -17.49 8.35 -30.73
CA GLU A 16 -18.60 7.81 -31.51
C GLU A 16 -19.00 6.38 -31.08
N ARG A 17 -18.17 5.70 -30.29
CA ARG A 17 -18.40 4.32 -29.88
C ARG A 17 -19.24 4.30 -28.60
N LYS A 18 -20.57 4.27 -28.74
CA LYS A 18 -21.49 4.00 -27.62
C LYS A 18 -21.13 2.64 -27.01
N GLU A 19 -20.65 2.63 -25.76
CA GLU A 19 -20.57 1.38 -25.02
C GLU A 19 -21.99 0.90 -24.72
N ASN A 20 -22.47 0.01 -25.57
CA ASN A 20 -23.65 -0.77 -25.23
C ASN A 20 -23.26 -1.64 -24.03
N ILE A 21 -23.84 -1.36 -22.87
CA ILE A 21 -23.81 -2.30 -21.74
C ILE A 21 -24.60 -3.53 -22.22
N PHE A 22 -23.87 -4.51 -22.76
CA PHE A 22 -24.47 -5.76 -23.16
C PHE A 22 -24.77 -6.57 -21.91
N ALA A 23 -26.04 -6.62 -21.52
CA ALA A 23 -26.51 -7.62 -20.57
C ALA A 23 -26.46 -8.99 -21.26
N THR A 24 -25.34 -9.70 -21.12
CA THR A 24 -25.32 -11.13 -21.44
C THR A 24 -26.04 -11.86 -20.33
N ALA A 25 -27.18 -12.50 -20.63
CA ALA A 25 -27.82 -13.42 -19.71
C ALA A 25 -26.79 -14.51 -19.36
N ALA A 26 -26.22 -14.45 -18.16
CA ALA A 26 -25.43 -15.57 -17.68
C ALA A 26 -26.40 -16.73 -17.51
N ASN A 27 -26.01 -17.92 -18.00
CA ASN A 27 -26.82 -19.14 -17.88
C ASN A 27 -27.20 -19.48 -16.41
N ASP A 28 -26.57 -18.80 -15.44
CA ASP A 28 -26.81 -18.89 -13.99
C ASP A 28 -26.89 -17.52 -13.30
N SER A 29 -27.58 -16.54 -13.91
CA SER A 29 -27.67 -15.16 -13.40
C SER A 29 -28.11 -15.10 -11.93
N PHE A 30 -29.08 -15.93 -11.52
CA PHE A 30 -29.53 -16.00 -10.12
C PHE A 30 -28.43 -16.52 -9.18
N GLN A 31 -27.69 -17.57 -9.55
CA GLN A 31 -26.62 -18.10 -8.70
C GLN A 31 -25.44 -17.13 -8.60
N GLN A 32 -25.11 -16.43 -9.68
CA GLN A 32 -24.09 -15.38 -9.66
C GLN A 32 -24.49 -14.23 -8.73
N LEU A 33 -25.73 -13.75 -8.82
CA LEU A 33 -26.26 -12.72 -7.91
C LEU A 33 -26.28 -13.20 -6.46
N LYS A 34 -26.68 -14.45 -6.21
CA LYS A 34 -26.67 -15.03 -4.87
C LYS A 34 -25.25 -15.12 -4.30
N LYS A 35 -24.27 -15.56 -5.09
CA LYS A 35 -22.85 -15.62 -4.69
C LYS A 35 -22.29 -14.23 -4.40
N LEU A 36 -22.60 -13.26 -5.25
CA LEU A 36 -22.20 -11.86 -5.06
C LEU A 36 -22.83 -11.30 -3.77
N ASN A 37 -24.13 -11.46 -3.58
CA ASN A 37 -24.84 -11.00 -2.39
C ASN A 37 -24.24 -11.61 -1.11
N HIS A 38 -24.04 -12.93 -1.05
CA HIS A 38 -23.42 -13.57 0.11
C HIS A 38 -22.03 -13.00 0.43
N ARG A 39 -21.21 -12.77 -0.58
CA ARG A 39 -19.86 -12.23 -0.40
C ARG A 39 -19.89 -10.78 0.06
N GLU A 40 -20.66 -9.92 -0.61
CA GLU A 40 -20.70 -8.49 -0.28
C GLU A 40 -21.33 -8.27 1.11
N VAL A 41 -22.36 -9.04 1.47
CA VAL A 41 -22.96 -8.98 2.82
C VAL A 41 -21.98 -9.49 3.87
N PHE A 42 -21.28 -10.60 3.63
CA PHE A 42 -20.26 -11.10 4.55
C PHE A 42 -19.17 -10.05 4.79
N ASN A 43 -18.64 -9.47 3.72
CA ASN A 43 -17.63 -8.43 3.79
C ASN A 43 -18.18 -7.22 4.57
N TYR A 44 -19.38 -6.72 4.25
CA TYR A 44 -19.95 -5.56 4.93
C TYR A 44 -20.17 -5.79 6.44
N VAL A 45 -20.75 -6.93 6.83
CA VAL A 45 -21.08 -7.24 8.22
C VAL A 45 -19.82 -7.51 9.05
N TYR A 46 -18.86 -8.27 8.51
CA TYR A 46 -17.71 -8.76 9.28
C TYR A 46 -16.40 -8.00 9.05
N GLN A 47 -16.34 -7.04 8.12
CA GLN A 47 -15.10 -6.30 7.84
C GLN A 47 -14.52 -5.61 9.08
N ALA A 48 -15.35 -4.98 9.91
CA ALA A 48 -14.87 -4.28 11.10
C ALA A 48 -14.20 -5.23 12.11
N ILE A 49 -14.81 -6.40 12.38
CA ILE A 49 -14.24 -7.38 13.30
C ILE A 49 -13.00 -8.05 12.70
N ILE A 50 -13.02 -8.39 11.41
CA ILE A 50 -11.88 -8.99 10.70
C ILE A 50 -10.67 -8.05 10.75
N LEU A 51 -10.83 -6.78 10.36
CA LEU A 51 -9.75 -5.81 10.35
C LEU A 51 -9.24 -5.50 11.77
N SER A 52 -10.13 -5.41 12.76
CA SER A 52 -9.73 -5.16 14.15
C SER A 52 -8.93 -6.34 14.74
N SER A 53 -9.38 -7.58 14.52
CA SER A 53 -8.63 -8.79 14.94
C SER A 53 -7.29 -8.91 14.22
N PHE A 54 -7.25 -8.55 12.93
CA PHE A 54 -6.03 -8.54 12.14
C PHE A 54 -5.01 -7.52 12.66
N ILE A 55 -5.44 -6.28 12.95
CA ILE A 55 -4.59 -5.25 13.54
C ILE A 55 -4.10 -5.68 14.92
N ALA A 56 -4.97 -6.24 15.78
CA ALA A 56 -4.59 -6.73 17.09
C ALA A 56 -3.52 -7.83 17.02
N LEU A 57 -3.66 -8.78 16.09
CA LEU A 57 -2.67 -9.83 15.84
C LEU A 57 -1.33 -9.25 15.37
N ILE A 58 -1.35 -8.29 14.44
CA ILE A 58 -0.13 -7.59 13.98
C ILE A 58 0.57 -6.91 15.15
N LEU A 59 -0.15 -6.15 15.96
CA LEU A 59 0.42 -5.43 17.09
C LEU A 59 1.04 -6.39 18.12
N LEU A 60 0.34 -7.48 18.45
CA LEU A 60 0.85 -8.51 19.36
C LEU A 60 2.16 -9.13 18.83
N LEU A 61 2.19 -9.50 17.56
CA LEU A 61 3.36 -10.11 16.94
C LEU A 61 4.52 -9.12 16.75
N LEU A 62 4.23 -7.85 16.46
CA LEU A 62 5.24 -6.79 16.41
C LEU A 62 5.87 -6.56 17.79
N LEU A 63 5.08 -6.55 18.86
CA LEU A 63 5.57 -6.44 20.23
C LEU A 63 6.47 -7.62 20.59
N LEU A 64 6.04 -8.86 20.24
CA LEU A 64 6.84 -10.06 20.44
C LEU A 64 8.15 -10.02 19.65
N ALA A 65 8.11 -9.67 18.36
CA ALA A 65 9.29 -9.57 17.51
C ALA A 65 10.25 -8.47 18.00
N CYS A 66 9.73 -7.34 18.46
CA CYS A 66 10.51 -6.27 19.05
C CYS A 66 11.19 -6.71 20.36
N TRP A 67 10.44 -7.35 21.25
CA TRP A 67 10.96 -7.90 22.51
C TRP A 67 12.09 -8.91 22.26
N LEU A 68 11.89 -9.86 21.32
CA LEU A 68 12.90 -10.82 20.90
C LEU A 68 14.14 -10.11 20.33
N SER A 69 13.94 -9.11 19.46
CA SER A 69 15.06 -8.38 18.84
C SER A 69 15.92 -7.62 19.85
N LEU A 70 15.33 -7.18 20.97
CA LEU A 70 16.03 -6.43 22.02
C LEU A 70 16.69 -7.34 23.06
N ARG A 71 16.08 -8.48 23.39
CA ARG A 71 16.54 -9.40 24.45
C ARG A 71 17.41 -10.53 23.93
N SER A 72 17.09 -11.05 22.75
CA SER A 72 17.76 -12.20 22.15
C SER A 72 17.84 -12.00 20.63
N PRO A 73 18.74 -11.11 20.14
CA PRO A 73 18.85 -10.75 18.72
C PRO A 73 19.01 -11.96 17.78
N ASP A 74 19.69 -13.00 18.27
CA ASP A 74 19.99 -14.24 17.57
C ASP A 74 18.85 -15.29 17.63
N ASN A 75 17.72 -14.97 18.26
CA ASN A 75 16.61 -15.93 18.39
C ASN A 75 16.08 -16.33 17.00
N PRO A 76 16.03 -17.64 16.68
CA PRO A 76 15.64 -18.12 15.35
C PRO A 76 14.17 -17.82 15.01
N LEU A 77 13.30 -17.52 15.99
CA LEU A 77 11.89 -17.20 15.78
C LEU A 77 11.66 -15.77 15.28
N ARG A 78 12.65 -14.87 15.40
CA ARG A 78 12.51 -13.45 15.04
C ARG A 78 12.12 -13.25 13.58
N LEU A 79 12.88 -13.84 12.65
CA LEU A 79 12.60 -13.70 11.21
C LEU A 79 11.29 -14.38 10.80
N PRO A 80 10.96 -15.62 11.23
CA PRO A 80 9.65 -16.22 10.99
C PRO A 80 8.47 -15.38 11.44
N ILE A 81 8.53 -14.74 12.61
CA ILE A 81 7.47 -13.84 13.09
C ILE A 81 7.33 -12.62 12.17
N LEU A 82 8.43 -11.98 11.77
CA LEU A 82 8.40 -10.88 10.81
C LEU A 82 7.85 -11.32 9.45
N GLY A 83 8.21 -12.53 9.00
CA GLY A 83 7.69 -13.14 7.78
C GLY A 83 6.18 -13.37 7.85
N PHE A 84 5.68 -13.89 8.97
CA PHE A 84 4.25 -14.08 9.23
C PHE A 84 3.49 -12.76 9.13
N ILE A 85 4.00 -11.70 9.78
CA ILE A 85 3.42 -10.35 9.71
C ILE A 85 3.40 -9.81 8.26
N LEU A 86 4.46 -10.05 7.48
CA LEU A 86 4.50 -9.62 6.06
C LEU A 86 3.58 -10.44 5.15
N CYS A 87 3.34 -11.71 5.47
CA CYS A 87 2.40 -12.55 4.73
C CYS A 87 0.94 -12.12 4.96
N LEU A 88 0.63 -11.40 6.03
CA LEU A 88 -0.76 -11.08 6.43
C LEU A 88 -1.54 -10.30 5.35
N PRO A 89 -1.04 -9.19 4.78
CA PRO A 89 -1.68 -8.52 3.64
C PRO A 89 -1.82 -9.41 2.40
N TRP A 90 -0.84 -10.30 2.17
CA TRP A 90 -0.85 -11.22 1.04
C TRP A 90 -1.91 -12.32 1.20
N SER A 91 -2.03 -12.92 2.39
CA SER A 91 -3.09 -13.87 2.69
C SER A 91 -4.48 -13.24 2.66
N MET A 92 -4.62 -11.97 3.11
CA MET A 92 -5.85 -11.18 2.97
C MET A 92 -6.26 -10.93 1.52
N LEU A 93 -5.30 -10.95 0.58
CA LEU A 93 -5.58 -10.79 -0.84
C LEU A 93 -6.05 -12.11 -1.43
N LEU A 94 -5.29 -13.17 -1.18
CA LEU A 94 -5.54 -14.52 -1.70
C LEU A 94 -6.84 -15.12 -1.14
N ILE A 95 -7.25 -14.76 0.08
CA ILE A 95 -8.52 -15.22 0.64
C ILE A 95 -9.74 -14.73 -0.17
N GLY A 96 -9.57 -13.67 -0.98
CA GLY A 96 -10.58 -13.18 -1.92
C GLY A 96 -10.95 -14.15 -3.04
N LEU A 97 -10.23 -15.27 -3.18
CA LEU A 97 -10.62 -16.40 -4.04
C LEU A 97 -11.83 -17.17 -3.49
N PHE A 98 -12.08 -17.08 -2.18
CA PHE A 98 -13.09 -17.86 -1.48
C PHE A 98 -14.26 -16.99 -1.05
N THR A 99 -15.44 -17.61 -0.92
CA THR A 99 -16.65 -16.97 -0.38
C THR A 99 -17.02 -17.63 0.93
N PHE A 100 -17.36 -16.82 1.93
CA PHE A 100 -17.62 -17.28 3.29
C PHE A 100 -19.03 -16.91 3.73
N ILE A 101 -19.64 -17.81 4.51
CA ILE A 101 -20.90 -17.56 5.19
C ILE A 101 -20.65 -17.38 6.69
N ARG A 102 -19.74 -18.19 7.26
CA ARG A 102 -19.40 -18.16 8.69
C ARG A 102 -18.03 -17.54 8.91
N PRO A 103 -17.90 -16.57 9.84
CA PRO A 103 -16.63 -15.89 10.11
C PRO A 103 -15.55 -16.84 10.65
N LEU A 104 -15.94 -17.89 11.38
CA LEU A 104 -14.99 -18.88 11.90
C LEU A 104 -14.15 -19.53 10.79
N TYR A 105 -14.78 -19.94 9.68
CA TYR A 105 -14.06 -20.54 8.55
C TYR A 105 -13.16 -19.55 7.84
N PHE A 106 -13.55 -18.27 7.79
CA PHE A 106 -12.70 -17.21 7.28
C PHE A 106 -11.42 -17.08 8.11
N PHE A 107 -11.54 -16.96 9.45
CA PHE A 107 -10.38 -16.83 10.33
C PHE A 107 -9.48 -18.07 10.31
N LEU A 108 -10.07 -19.27 10.30
CA LEU A 108 -9.31 -20.52 10.24
C LEU A 108 -8.52 -20.64 8.94
N LEU A 109 -9.18 -20.43 7.79
CA LEU A 109 -8.51 -20.52 6.49
C LEU A 109 -7.45 -19.43 6.32
N LEU A 110 -7.73 -18.21 6.81
CA LEU A 110 -6.75 -17.13 6.81
C LEU A 110 -5.48 -17.52 7.58
N LEU A 111 -5.63 -18.04 8.80
CA LEU A 111 -4.52 -18.42 9.65
C LEU A 111 -3.69 -19.56 9.01
N LEU A 112 -4.37 -20.59 8.51
CA LEU A 112 -3.72 -21.73 7.84
C LEU A 112 -2.99 -21.28 6.56
N LEU A 113 -3.63 -20.44 5.73
CA LEU A 113 -3.02 -19.90 4.53
C LEU A 113 -1.80 -19.03 4.88
N ASN A 114 -1.91 -18.17 5.88
CA ASN A 114 -0.80 -17.32 6.29
C ASN A 114 0.40 -18.12 6.81
N LEU A 115 0.13 -19.15 7.63
CA LEU A 115 1.15 -20.07 8.13
C LEU A 115 1.81 -20.82 6.96
N PHE A 116 1.02 -21.35 6.03
CA PHE A 116 1.51 -22.03 4.84
C PHE A 116 2.42 -21.13 4.00
N LEU A 117 1.98 -19.90 3.67
CA LEU A 117 2.76 -18.95 2.89
C LEU A 117 4.07 -18.58 3.58
N THR A 118 4.05 -18.44 4.90
CA THR A 118 5.25 -18.15 5.69
C THR A 118 6.23 -19.33 5.66
N ILE A 119 5.77 -20.54 5.94
CA ILE A 119 6.62 -21.74 5.90
C ILE A 119 7.18 -21.95 4.50
N ALA A 120 6.33 -21.90 3.47
CA ALA A 120 6.72 -22.06 2.07
C ALA A 120 7.75 -20.99 1.65
N GLY A 121 7.53 -19.73 2.04
CA GLY A 121 8.46 -18.63 1.77
C GLY A 121 9.83 -18.86 2.39
N PHE A 122 9.89 -19.37 3.63
CA PHE A 122 11.15 -19.69 4.31
C PHE A 122 11.86 -20.90 3.72
N LEU A 123 11.12 -21.97 3.40
CA LEU A 123 11.68 -23.15 2.74
C LEU A 123 12.25 -22.79 1.36
N LEU A 124 11.51 -22.04 0.56
CA LEU A 124 11.96 -21.61 -0.76
C LEU A 124 13.16 -20.66 -0.67
N ALA A 125 13.17 -19.74 0.30
CA ALA A 125 14.30 -18.87 0.54
C ALA A 125 15.57 -19.64 0.95
N ARG A 126 15.42 -20.74 1.71
CA ARG A 126 16.54 -21.63 2.04
C ARG A 126 17.09 -22.33 0.80
N ILE A 127 16.22 -22.85 -0.06
CA ILE A 127 16.60 -23.51 -1.32
C ILE A 127 17.34 -22.53 -2.24
N LEU A 128 16.80 -21.33 -2.41
CA LEU A 128 17.35 -20.29 -3.29
C LEU A 128 18.51 -19.49 -2.65
N ARG A 129 18.84 -19.74 -1.38
CA ARG A 129 19.85 -19.00 -0.60
C ARG A 129 19.58 -17.47 -0.58
N LEU A 130 18.31 -17.10 -0.45
CA LEU A 130 17.83 -15.72 -0.39
C LEU A 130 17.37 -15.34 1.02
N ASN A 131 17.18 -14.05 1.28
CA ASN A 131 16.51 -13.60 2.50
C ASN A 131 15.00 -13.93 2.39
N PRO A 132 14.39 -14.62 3.36
CA PRO A 132 12.97 -14.98 3.30
C PRO A 132 12.04 -13.76 3.24
N LEU A 133 12.37 -12.67 3.91
CA LEU A 133 11.58 -11.44 3.87
C LEU A 133 11.59 -10.83 2.46
N PHE A 134 12.73 -10.87 1.77
CA PHE A 134 12.84 -10.41 0.38
C PHE A 134 11.88 -11.19 -0.54
N LEU A 135 11.80 -12.52 -0.35
CA LEU A 135 10.93 -13.38 -1.16
C LEU A 135 9.45 -13.09 -0.90
N ILE A 136 9.04 -13.02 0.38
CA ILE A 136 7.66 -12.75 0.78
C ILE A 136 7.19 -11.38 0.27
N ILE A 137 8.02 -10.35 0.41
CA ILE A 137 7.71 -8.99 -0.05
C ILE A 137 7.59 -8.97 -1.58
N SER A 138 8.51 -9.63 -2.29
CA SER A 138 8.46 -9.72 -3.76
C SER A 138 7.20 -10.44 -4.22
N ALA A 139 6.84 -11.56 -3.57
CA ALA A 139 5.62 -12.30 -3.88
C ALA A 139 4.35 -11.48 -3.65
N THR A 140 4.32 -10.67 -2.59
CA THR A 140 3.21 -9.75 -2.30
C THR A 140 3.06 -8.71 -3.42
N ILE A 141 4.15 -8.06 -3.81
CA ILE A 141 4.15 -7.05 -4.90
C ILE A 141 3.72 -7.67 -6.22
N ILE A 142 4.28 -8.84 -6.57
CA ILE A 142 3.97 -9.55 -7.81
C ILE A 142 2.50 -9.97 -7.82
N THR A 143 1.95 -10.46 -6.71
CA THR A 143 0.54 -10.89 -6.65
C THR A 143 -0.40 -9.71 -6.85
N ILE A 144 -0.12 -8.56 -6.22
CA ILE A 144 -0.92 -7.34 -6.40
C ILE A 144 -0.81 -6.83 -7.85
N ALA A 145 0.39 -6.81 -8.42
CA ALA A 145 0.60 -6.37 -9.80
C ALA A 145 -0.10 -7.29 -10.81
N TRP A 146 0.05 -8.60 -10.64
CA TRP A 146 -0.63 -9.59 -11.47
C TRP A 146 -2.14 -9.45 -11.38
N ASP A 147 -2.69 -9.28 -10.16
CA ASP A 147 -4.12 -9.11 -9.98
C ASP A 147 -4.63 -7.86 -10.70
N LEU A 148 -3.98 -6.71 -10.54
CA LEU A 148 -4.35 -5.48 -11.23
C LEU A 148 -4.29 -5.62 -12.76
N MET A 149 -3.27 -6.30 -13.29
CA MET A 149 -3.17 -6.59 -14.72
C MET A 149 -4.23 -7.60 -15.21
N SER A 150 -4.72 -8.46 -14.31
CA SER A 150 -5.73 -9.51 -14.56
C SER A 150 -7.15 -9.07 -14.19
N LYS A 151 -7.46 -7.76 -14.30
CA LYS A 151 -8.77 -7.14 -13.99
C LYS A 151 -9.14 -7.04 -12.50
N GLY A 152 -8.20 -7.28 -11.61
CA GLY A 152 -8.34 -6.98 -10.17
C GLY A 152 -9.33 -7.85 -9.41
N SER A 153 -9.51 -9.13 -9.78
CA SER A 153 -10.53 -9.97 -9.13
C SER A 153 -10.24 -10.21 -7.65
N LEU A 154 -8.97 -10.32 -7.22
CA LEU A 154 -8.62 -10.53 -5.81
C LEU A 154 -8.85 -9.26 -5.01
N ILE A 155 -8.37 -8.13 -5.51
CA ILE A 155 -8.56 -6.80 -4.91
C ILE A 155 -10.05 -6.48 -4.81
N ALA A 156 -10.85 -6.79 -5.82
CA ALA A 156 -12.28 -6.55 -5.79
C ALA A 156 -13.01 -7.38 -4.72
N ASN A 157 -12.52 -8.59 -4.44
CA ASN A 157 -13.15 -9.51 -3.50
C ASN A 157 -12.59 -9.40 -2.08
N SER A 158 -11.46 -8.73 -1.89
CA SER A 158 -10.78 -8.65 -0.60
C SER A 158 -11.50 -7.73 0.38
N VAL A 159 -11.61 -8.20 1.64
CA VAL A 159 -12.14 -7.44 2.78
C VAL A 159 -11.36 -6.15 3.04
N MET A 160 -10.10 -6.06 2.60
CA MET A 160 -9.24 -4.90 2.81
C MET A 160 -9.42 -3.81 1.74
N SER A 161 -10.23 -4.04 0.70
CA SER A 161 -10.28 -3.16 -0.47
C SER A 161 -11.67 -2.59 -0.77
N TYR A 162 -12.55 -3.31 -1.48
CA TYR A 162 -13.81 -2.74 -1.97
C TYR A 162 -14.89 -2.75 -0.90
N ARG A 163 -15.76 -1.74 -0.95
CA ARG A 163 -16.92 -1.62 -0.06
C ARG A 163 -18.14 -1.27 -0.92
N VAL A 164 -18.64 -2.30 -1.60
CA VAL A 164 -19.70 -2.19 -2.61
C VAL A 164 -21.02 -1.76 -1.97
N ILE A 165 -21.40 -2.37 -0.84
CA ILE A 165 -22.67 -2.08 -0.15
C ILE A 165 -22.72 -0.65 0.39
N SER A 166 -21.61 -0.15 0.96
CA SER A 166 -21.56 1.25 1.45
C SER A 166 -21.29 2.27 0.35
N GLY A 167 -21.14 1.82 -0.90
CA GLY A 167 -20.82 2.63 -2.07
C GLY A 167 -19.53 3.43 -2.00
N ALA A 168 -18.56 3.00 -1.17
CA ALA A 168 -17.32 3.75 -0.99
C ALA A 168 -16.31 3.49 -2.13
N ARG A 169 -16.30 2.28 -2.72
CA ARG A 169 -15.40 1.93 -3.84
C ARG A 169 -15.90 0.69 -4.60
N TYR A 170 -15.87 0.77 -5.93
CA TYR A 170 -16.34 -0.28 -6.85
C TYR A 170 -15.28 -0.77 -7.85
N TYR A 171 -14.17 -0.04 -8.02
CA TYR A 171 -13.11 -0.36 -8.97
C TYR A 171 -11.75 0.22 -8.52
N GLY A 172 -10.68 -0.14 -9.24
CA GLY A 172 -9.33 0.36 -9.01
C GLY A 172 -8.59 -0.28 -7.84
N LEU A 173 -7.49 0.35 -7.41
CA LEU A 173 -6.67 -0.10 -6.29
C LEU A 173 -7.14 0.55 -4.99
N GLY A 174 -7.55 -0.28 -4.02
CA GLY A 174 -7.91 0.15 -2.66
C GLY A 174 -6.76 0.87 -1.94
N ASN A 175 -7.10 1.80 -1.05
CA ASN A 175 -6.14 2.67 -0.35
C ASN A 175 -5.21 1.87 0.59
N GLU A 176 -5.73 0.80 1.17
CA GLU A 176 -5.02 -0.14 2.01
C GLU A 176 -3.95 -0.90 1.19
N TYR A 177 -4.34 -1.53 0.07
CA TYR A 177 -3.40 -2.22 -0.82
C TYR A 177 -2.44 -1.29 -1.56
N MET A 178 -2.84 -0.05 -1.83
CA MET A 178 -1.92 1.00 -2.28
C MET A 178 -0.81 1.26 -1.23
N GLY A 179 -1.19 1.34 0.06
CA GLY A 179 -0.23 1.45 1.16
C GLY A 179 0.70 0.25 1.27
N VAL A 180 0.15 -0.96 1.12
CA VAL A 180 0.91 -2.22 1.06
C VAL A 180 1.93 -2.18 -0.07
N LEU A 181 1.51 -1.83 -1.28
CA LEU A 181 2.35 -1.84 -2.47
C LEU A 181 3.52 -0.86 -2.33
N ILE A 182 3.24 0.40 -1.94
CA ILE A 182 4.28 1.42 -1.76
C ILE A 182 5.24 1.03 -0.62
N GLY A 183 4.71 0.62 0.54
CA GLY A 183 5.52 0.22 1.69
C GLY A 183 6.42 -0.98 1.40
N ALA A 184 5.84 -2.03 0.81
CA ALA A 184 6.55 -3.23 0.37
C ALA A 184 7.67 -2.89 -0.62
N THR A 185 7.38 -2.06 -1.63
CA THR A 185 8.36 -1.66 -2.64
C THR A 185 9.53 -0.87 -2.06
N ILE A 186 9.30 0.03 -1.09
CA ILE A 186 10.39 0.76 -0.41
C ILE A 186 11.24 -0.21 0.43
N VAL A 187 10.61 -1.12 1.18
CA VAL A 187 11.35 -2.13 1.97
C VAL A 187 12.16 -3.04 1.04
N LEU A 188 11.58 -3.50 -0.07
CA LEU A 188 12.27 -4.35 -1.05
C LEU A 188 13.52 -3.66 -1.59
N ALA A 189 13.40 -2.42 -2.07
CA ALA A 189 14.54 -1.64 -2.56
C ALA A 189 15.59 -1.41 -1.47
N THR A 190 15.15 -1.15 -0.24
CA THR A 190 16.03 -1.00 0.92
C THR A 190 16.86 -2.27 1.16
N LEU A 191 16.22 -3.45 1.19
CA LEU A 191 16.89 -4.74 1.38
C LEU A 191 17.87 -5.09 0.25
N ILE A 192 17.49 -4.79 -1.00
CA ILE A 192 18.35 -5.02 -2.18
C ILE A 192 19.62 -4.16 -2.07
N LEU A 193 19.44 -2.85 -1.85
CA LEU A 193 20.54 -1.89 -1.84
C LEU A 193 21.40 -2.02 -0.58
N SER A 194 20.83 -2.42 0.56
CA SER A 194 21.59 -2.69 1.79
C SER A 194 22.45 -3.95 1.67
N LYS A 195 22.00 -4.95 0.90
CA LYS A 195 22.80 -6.16 0.63
C LYS A 195 23.93 -5.89 -0.36
N SER A 196 23.66 -5.13 -1.42
CA SER A 196 24.67 -4.81 -2.44
C SER A 196 24.34 -3.50 -3.15
N PHE A 197 25.21 -2.51 -2.97
CA PHE A 197 25.03 -1.19 -3.57
C PHE A 197 25.72 -1.07 -4.92
N THR A 198 25.04 -1.46 -6.00
CA THR A 198 25.58 -1.44 -7.37
C THR A 198 24.70 -0.61 -8.32
N SER A 199 25.27 -0.14 -9.43
CA SER A 199 24.49 0.55 -10.48
C SER A 199 23.36 -0.30 -11.03
N LYS A 200 23.55 -1.62 -11.15
CA LYS A 200 22.51 -2.57 -11.56
C LYS A 200 21.34 -2.59 -10.58
N ASN A 201 21.63 -2.70 -9.28
CA ASN A 201 20.59 -2.72 -8.25
C ASN A 201 19.85 -1.38 -8.14
N ARG A 202 20.57 -0.25 -8.32
CA ARG A 202 19.92 1.07 -8.39
C ARG A 202 18.99 1.20 -9.58
N LEU A 203 19.41 0.75 -10.75
CA LEU A 203 18.58 0.74 -11.95
C LEU A 203 17.34 -0.15 -11.75
N PHE A 204 17.53 -1.35 -11.18
CA PHE A 204 16.45 -2.25 -10.85
C PHE A 204 15.42 -1.62 -9.89
N SER A 205 15.88 -0.96 -8.82
CA SER A 205 14.99 -0.22 -7.91
C SER A 205 14.25 0.92 -8.62
N ALA A 206 14.92 1.66 -9.52
CA ALA A 206 14.28 2.72 -10.31
C ALA A 206 13.17 2.16 -11.21
N LEU A 207 13.43 1.04 -11.89
CA LEU A 207 12.47 0.38 -12.78
C LEU A 207 11.26 -0.15 -12.01
N ILE A 208 11.47 -0.79 -10.86
CA ILE A 208 10.37 -1.22 -9.99
C ILE A 208 9.55 0.00 -9.53
N PHE A 209 10.20 1.08 -9.11
CA PHE A 209 9.47 2.26 -8.64
C PHE A 209 8.62 2.87 -9.75
N ALA A 210 9.19 3.01 -10.96
CA ALA A 210 8.46 3.49 -12.13
C ALA A 210 7.28 2.56 -12.48
N ALA A 211 7.49 1.24 -12.47
CA ALA A 211 6.43 0.27 -12.74
C ALA A 211 5.29 0.35 -11.72
N ILE A 212 5.60 0.55 -10.44
CA ILE A 212 4.59 0.67 -9.37
C ILE A 212 3.83 2.00 -9.47
N ILE A 213 4.51 3.11 -9.77
CA ILE A 213 3.83 4.39 -10.05
C ILE A 213 2.86 4.22 -11.22
N PHE A 214 3.32 3.62 -12.32
CA PHE A 214 2.50 3.34 -13.49
C PHE A 214 1.30 2.47 -13.14
N LEU A 215 1.50 1.36 -12.42
CA LEU A 215 0.44 0.44 -12.04
C LEU A 215 -0.66 1.10 -11.20
N ILE A 216 -0.28 2.00 -10.28
CA ILE A 216 -1.22 2.74 -9.43
C ILE A 216 -1.97 3.82 -10.23
N ALA A 217 -1.27 4.53 -11.12
CA ALA A 217 -1.81 5.67 -11.85
C ALA A 217 -2.61 5.28 -13.10
N TYR A 218 -2.23 4.19 -13.78
CA TYR A 218 -2.77 3.84 -15.08
C TYR A 218 -4.27 3.54 -15.00
N PRO A 219 -5.12 4.12 -15.88
CA PRO A 219 -6.57 4.02 -15.76
C PRO A 219 -7.15 2.60 -15.85
N LEU A 220 -6.52 1.67 -16.58
CA LEU A 220 -6.99 0.27 -16.63
C LEU A 220 -6.63 -0.55 -15.39
N PHE A 221 -5.68 -0.08 -14.58
CA PHE A 221 -5.16 -0.83 -13.44
C PHE A 221 -5.65 -0.19 -12.14
N GLY A 222 -4.80 0.61 -11.49
CA GLY A 222 -5.09 1.13 -10.17
C GLY A 222 -6.08 2.30 -10.15
N ILE A 223 -6.08 3.18 -11.16
CA ILE A 223 -6.87 4.43 -11.22
C ILE A 223 -7.03 5.15 -9.87
N ASN A 224 -5.92 5.25 -9.12
CA ASN A 224 -5.92 5.86 -7.79
C ASN A 224 -5.11 7.15 -7.83
N VAL A 225 -5.80 8.30 -7.93
CA VAL A 225 -5.18 9.62 -8.03
C VAL A 225 -4.35 9.97 -6.79
N GLY A 226 -4.95 9.83 -5.59
CA GLY A 226 -4.22 10.09 -4.34
C GLY A 226 -3.06 9.12 -4.16
N GLY A 227 -3.20 7.87 -4.63
CA GLY A 227 -2.13 6.89 -4.70
C GLY A 227 -1.05 7.22 -5.70
N ALA A 228 -1.37 7.77 -6.86
CA ALA A 228 -0.41 8.22 -7.85
C ALA A 228 0.45 9.37 -7.31
N ILE A 229 -0.17 10.33 -6.61
CA ILE A 229 0.54 11.40 -5.90
C ILE A 229 1.46 10.81 -4.82
N THR A 230 0.91 9.93 -3.99
CA THR A 230 1.64 9.29 -2.88
C THR A 230 2.83 8.48 -3.39
N ALA A 231 2.64 7.66 -4.42
CA ALA A 231 3.67 6.84 -5.03
C ALA A 231 4.73 7.71 -5.71
N SER A 232 4.34 8.71 -6.49
CA SER A 232 5.29 9.57 -7.22
C SER A 232 6.20 10.34 -6.26
N ILE A 233 5.62 10.97 -5.23
CA ILE A 233 6.38 11.72 -4.24
C ILE A 233 7.18 10.77 -3.33
N GLY A 234 6.53 9.73 -2.80
CA GLY A 234 7.10 8.79 -1.85
C GLY A 234 8.23 7.93 -2.43
N LEU A 235 7.98 7.28 -3.57
CA LEU A 235 8.98 6.47 -4.27
C LEU A 235 10.07 7.35 -4.91
N GLY A 236 9.70 8.52 -5.46
CA GLY A 236 10.67 9.49 -5.97
C GLY A 236 11.66 9.96 -4.89
N TYR A 237 11.13 10.36 -3.72
CA TYR A 237 11.96 10.69 -2.56
C TYR A 237 12.82 9.50 -2.12
N SER A 238 12.22 8.32 -1.99
CA SER A 238 12.92 7.11 -1.53
C SER A 238 14.06 6.73 -2.48
N TYR A 239 13.87 6.88 -3.78
CA TYR A 239 14.91 6.62 -4.78
C TYR A 239 16.10 7.56 -4.60
N LEU A 240 15.84 8.87 -4.44
CA LEU A 240 16.90 9.86 -4.21
C LEU A 240 17.64 9.62 -2.88
N ALA A 241 16.88 9.30 -1.83
CA ALA A 241 17.40 9.06 -0.49
C ALA A 241 18.29 7.80 -0.44
N LEU A 242 17.85 6.71 -1.09
CA LEU A 242 18.59 5.46 -1.18
C LEU A 242 19.80 5.55 -2.13
N SER A 243 19.74 6.37 -3.18
CA SER A 243 20.76 6.40 -4.24
C SER A 243 22.12 6.97 -3.87
N ARG A 244 22.26 7.64 -2.72
CA ARG A 244 23.53 8.32 -2.38
C ARG A 244 24.00 8.26 -0.93
N GLY A 245 23.24 7.72 0.01
CA GLY A 245 23.63 7.68 1.43
C GLY A 245 23.81 9.09 2.03
N TYR A 246 22.92 9.50 2.92
CA TYR A 246 23.07 10.72 3.75
C TYR A 246 23.22 12.09 3.07
N ILE A 247 23.27 12.19 1.74
CA ILE A 247 23.34 13.48 1.06
C ILE A 247 22.01 14.21 1.23
N ARG A 248 22.07 15.45 1.75
CA ARG A 248 20.91 16.35 1.80
C ARG A 248 20.29 16.44 0.41
N ILE A 249 19.02 16.08 0.30
CA ILE A 249 18.29 16.21 -0.96
C ILE A 249 18.22 17.70 -1.29
N SER A 250 18.79 18.09 -2.44
CA SER A 250 18.74 19.47 -2.88
C SER A 250 17.29 19.86 -3.19
N TRP A 251 16.91 21.09 -2.84
CA TRP A 251 15.55 21.59 -3.08
C TRP A 251 15.13 21.43 -4.56
N LYS A 252 16.08 21.62 -5.49
CA LYS A 252 15.88 21.41 -6.94
C LYS A 252 15.34 20.01 -7.27
N LYS A 253 15.80 18.97 -6.57
CA LYS A 253 15.32 17.60 -6.79
C LYS A 253 13.91 17.38 -6.21
N ILE A 254 13.57 18.06 -5.12
CA ILE A 254 12.22 18.04 -4.56
C ILE A 254 11.26 18.69 -5.54
N VAL A 255 11.61 19.87 -6.09
CA VAL A 255 10.83 20.52 -7.15
C VAL A 255 10.67 19.60 -8.35
N PHE A 256 11.74 18.95 -8.78
CA PHE A 256 11.67 18.02 -9.90
C PHE A 256 10.65 16.89 -9.68
N ILE A 257 10.62 16.29 -8.47
CA ILE A 257 9.60 15.30 -8.11
C ILE A 257 8.20 15.89 -8.15
N LEU A 258 8.00 17.11 -7.62
CA LEU A 258 6.71 17.78 -7.63
C LEU A 258 6.23 18.09 -9.06
N VAL A 259 7.12 18.57 -9.93
CA VAL A 259 6.83 18.84 -11.34
C VAL A 259 6.48 17.55 -12.08
N LEU A 260 7.23 16.46 -11.88
CA LEU A 260 6.90 15.16 -12.47
C LEU A 260 5.55 14.63 -11.98
N THR A 261 5.24 14.83 -10.70
CA THR A 261 3.95 14.44 -10.13
C THR A 261 2.81 15.26 -10.76
N ALA A 262 2.99 16.57 -10.92
CA ALA A 262 2.02 17.44 -11.60
C ALA A 262 1.82 17.04 -13.07
N LEU A 263 2.90 16.68 -13.77
CA LEU A 263 2.82 16.19 -15.15
C LEU A 263 2.06 14.86 -15.23
N LEU A 264 2.31 13.94 -14.31
CA LEU A 264 1.57 12.68 -14.23
C LEU A 264 0.07 12.94 -14.01
N LEU A 265 -0.28 13.84 -13.09
CA LEU A 265 -1.67 14.22 -12.84
C LEU A 265 -2.31 14.87 -14.06
N LEU A 266 -1.58 15.73 -14.77
CA LEU A 266 -2.05 16.34 -16.01
C LEU A 266 -2.33 15.26 -17.07
N LEU A 267 -1.45 14.29 -17.23
CA LEU A 267 -1.66 13.16 -18.16
C LEU A 267 -2.89 12.34 -17.77
N MET A 268 -3.06 12.02 -16.49
CA MET A 268 -4.26 11.33 -15.99
C MET A 268 -5.53 12.15 -16.28
N ALA A 269 -5.50 13.46 -16.01
CA ALA A 269 -6.61 14.37 -16.26
C ALA A 269 -6.97 14.46 -17.75
N LEU A 270 -5.98 14.56 -18.64
CA LEU A 270 -6.19 14.61 -20.07
C LEU A 270 -6.81 13.32 -20.62
N ILE A 271 -6.44 12.17 -20.07
CA ILE A 271 -7.05 10.88 -20.44
C ILE A 271 -8.50 10.82 -19.93
N ASP A 272 -8.76 11.29 -18.72
CA ASP A 272 -10.07 11.22 -18.09
C ASP A 272 -11.08 12.21 -18.71
N LEU A 273 -10.68 13.45 -18.98
CA LEU A 273 -11.53 14.47 -19.61
C LEU A 273 -11.95 14.14 -21.04
N ARG A 274 -11.21 13.26 -21.72
CA ARG A 274 -11.58 12.77 -23.06
C ARG A 274 -12.69 11.72 -23.01
N GLN A 275 -13.05 11.22 -21.84
CA GLN A 275 -14.15 10.25 -21.69
C GLN A 275 -15.50 10.96 -21.64
N PRO A 276 -16.58 10.28 -22.09
CA PRO A 276 -17.94 10.76 -21.92
C PRO A 276 -18.24 11.10 -20.45
N LEU A 277 -18.95 12.19 -20.20
CA LEU A 277 -19.26 12.70 -18.85
C LEU A 277 -19.87 11.63 -17.91
N GLU A 278 -20.59 10.66 -18.46
CA GLU A 278 -21.23 9.57 -17.72
C GLU A 278 -20.25 8.52 -17.18
N VAL A 279 -19.05 8.45 -17.75
CA VAL A 279 -18.00 7.45 -17.45
C VAL A 279 -16.77 8.09 -16.80
N GLN A 280 -16.68 9.43 -16.80
CA GLN A 280 -15.55 10.16 -16.22
C GLN A 280 -15.31 9.75 -14.76
N SER A 281 -14.03 9.62 -14.41
CA SER A 281 -13.66 9.34 -13.03
C SER A 281 -13.99 10.53 -12.12
N HIS A 282 -13.84 10.32 -10.81
CA HIS A 282 -13.93 11.40 -9.82
C HIS A 282 -13.01 12.60 -10.14
N LEU A 283 -11.90 12.38 -10.84
CA LEU A 283 -10.98 13.44 -11.25
C LEU A 283 -11.63 14.35 -12.31
N GLY A 284 -12.13 13.79 -13.42
CA GLY A 284 -12.76 14.51 -14.52
C GLY A 284 -13.98 15.29 -14.06
N HIS A 285 -14.85 14.67 -13.26
CA HIS A 285 -15.97 15.36 -12.61
C HIS A 285 -15.52 16.51 -11.72
N SER A 286 -14.45 16.33 -10.92
CA SER A 286 -13.94 17.40 -10.06
C SER A 286 -13.39 18.57 -10.89
N ILE A 287 -12.69 18.29 -11.99
CA ILE A 287 -12.19 19.34 -12.89
C ILE A 287 -13.35 20.08 -13.54
N ALA A 288 -14.36 19.36 -14.07
CA ALA A 288 -15.54 19.98 -14.67
C ALA A 288 -16.30 20.86 -13.67
N LEU A 289 -16.46 20.40 -12.42
CA LEU A 289 -17.07 21.18 -11.34
C LEU A 289 -16.27 22.47 -11.05
N ILE A 290 -14.94 22.38 -10.99
CA ILE A 290 -14.08 23.55 -10.75
C ILE A 290 -14.12 24.53 -11.92
N MET A 291 -14.14 24.03 -13.16
CA MET A 291 -14.24 24.86 -14.35
C MET A 291 -15.56 25.63 -14.41
N ASN A 292 -16.66 25.03 -13.95
CA ASN A 292 -17.99 25.63 -13.99
C ASN A 292 -18.33 26.46 -12.74
N GLY A 293 -17.88 26.04 -11.56
CA GLY A 293 -18.23 26.64 -10.26
C GLY A 293 -17.11 27.46 -9.61
N GLY A 294 -15.93 27.54 -10.24
CA GLY A 294 -14.82 28.38 -9.81
C GLY A 294 -14.25 28.03 -8.43
N TRP A 295 -13.79 29.05 -7.71
CA TRP A 295 -13.10 28.91 -6.42
C TRP A 295 -13.95 28.29 -5.30
N VAL A 296 -15.27 28.48 -5.35
CA VAL A 296 -16.19 27.95 -4.32
C VAL A 296 -16.19 26.42 -4.34
N GLU A 297 -16.21 25.81 -5.53
CA GLU A 297 -16.19 24.36 -5.67
C GLU A 297 -14.88 23.74 -5.20
N ILE A 298 -13.74 24.44 -5.37
CA ILE A 298 -12.45 24.00 -4.82
C ILE A 298 -12.55 23.90 -3.29
N ILE A 299 -13.09 24.93 -2.63
CA ILE A 299 -13.25 24.95 -1.17
C ILE A 299 -14.23 23.85 -0.72
N ASN A 300 -15.32 23.63 -1.46
CA ASN A 300 -16.30 22.58 -1.16
C ASN A 300 -15.67 21.18 -1.27
N ILE A 301 -14.86 20.92 -2.31
CA ILE A 301 -14.16 19.65 -2.48
C ILE A 301 -13.17 19.42 -1.35
N ILE A 302 -12.36 20.43 -1.01
CA ILE A 302 -11.36 20.34 0.07
C ILE A 302 -12.07 20.11 1.41
N SER A 303 -13.10 20.90 1.74
CA SER A 303 -13.81 20.78 3.01
C SER A 303 -14.46 19.39 3.17
N ARG A 304 -15.10 18.85 2.12
CA ARG A 304 -15.65 17.49 2.11
C ARG A 304 -14.57 16.42 2.32
N LYS A 305 -13.42 16.54 1.67
CA LYS A 305 -12.29 15.62 1.86
C LYS A 305 -11.75 15.66 3.29
N VAL A 306 -11.56 16.86 3.84
CA VAL A 306 -11.09 17.06 5.23
C VAL A 306 -12.09 16.48 6.23
N GLN A 307 -13.39 16.74 6.06
CA GLN A 307 -14.44 16.17 6.91
C GLN A 307 -14.47 14.64 6.88
N MET A 308 -14.33 14.04 5.69
CA MET A 308 -14.25 12.59 5.55
C MET A 308 -13.03 12.04 6.32
N GLN A 309 -11.85 12.64 6.12
CA GLN A 309 -10.62 12.22 6.76
C GLN A 309 -10.71 12.34 8.30
N LEU A 310 -11.27 13.44 8.82
CA LEU A 310 -11.49 13.62 10.26
C LEU A 310 -12.45 12.57 10.83
N ARG A 311 -13.51 12.21 10.09
CA ARG A 311 -14.44 11.16 10.47
C ARG A 311 -13.75 9.81 10.55
N VAL A 312 -12.91 9.47 9.56
CA VAL A 312 -12.16 8.21 9.54
C VAL A 312 -11.12 8.14 10.65
N ILE A 313 -10.37 9.23 10.91
CA ILE A 313 -9.37 9.27 11.98
C ILE A 313 -10.04 9.16 13.37
N SER A 314 -11.18 9.85 13.54
CA SER A 314 -11.92 9.85 14.80
C SER A 314 -12.70 8.56 15.04
N TYR A 315 -12.82 7.70 14.02
CA TYR A 315 -13.47 6.41 14.15
C TYR A 315 -12.63 5.48 15.05
N GLY A 316 -13.13 5.18 16.25
CA GLY A 316 -12.53 4.22 17.18
C GLY A 316 -11.22 4.66 17.85
N GLY A 317 -10.81 5.93 17.74
CA GLY A 317 -9.63 6.51 18.42
C GLY A 317 -8.25 6.06 17.91
N TRP A 318 -8.13 4.88 17.32
CA TRP A 318 -6.87 4.32 16.80
C TRP A 318 -6.22 5.20 15.72
N GLY A 319 -7.02 5.90 14.91
CA GLY A 319 -6.50 6.82 13.89
C GLY A 319 -5.68 7.96 14.50
N TRP A 320 -6.16 8.53 15.62
CA TRP A 320 -5.43 9.58 16.34
C TRP A 320 -4.14 9.07 16.96
N ILE A 321 -4.14 7.86 17.54
CA ILE A 321 -2.94 7.22 18.10
C ILE A 321 -1.90 7.00 16.99
N LEU A 322 -2.32 6.47 15.84
CA LEU A 322 -1.42 6.25 14.70
C LEU A 322 -0.84 7.58 14.20
N LEU A 323 -1.67 8.60 14.01
CA LEU A 323 -1.24 9.91 13.55
C LEU A 323 -0.23 10.54 14.53
N ALA A 324 -0.54 10.55 15.82
CA ALA A 324 0.34 11.08 16.86
C ALA A 324 1.68 10.32 16.90
N GLY A 325 1.63 8.98 16.84
CA GLY A 325 2.82 8.13 16.77
C GLY A 325 3.67 8.43 15.53
N MET A 326 3.05 8.57 14.36
CA MET A 326 3.77 8.89 13.12
C MET A 326 4.40 10.29 13.15
N LEU A 327 3.71 11.29 13.68
CA LEU A 327 4.27 12.64 13.84
C LEU A 327 5.45 12.64 14.81
N LEU A 328 5.33 11.93 15.94
CA LEU A 328 6.42 11.78 16.90
C LEU A 328 7.63 11.07 16.29
N VAL A 329 7.43 9.94 15.62
CA VAL A 329 8.52 9.19 14.98
C VAL A 329 9.15 10.01 13.86
N SER A 330 8.36 10.74 13.07
CA SER A 330 8.89 11.65 12.03
C SER A 330 9.77 12.73 12.66
N PHE A 331 9.30 13.39 13.71
CA PHE A 331 10.09 14.36 14.44
C PHE A 331 11.41 13.77 14.96
N LEU A 332 11.38 12.54 15.47
CA LEU A 332 12.58 11.85 15.96
C LEU A 332 13.55 11.47 14.82
N LEU A 333 13.07 10.93 13.70
CA LEU A 333 13.93 10.42 12.62
C LEU A 333 14.51 11.53 11.72
N PHE A 334 13.83 12.65 11.58
CA PHE A 334 14.31 13.78 10.77
C PHE A 334 15.17 14.78 11.58
N ARG A 335 15.13 14.72 12.91
CA ARG A 335 15.97 15.59 13.76
C ARG A 335 17.38 15.00 13.93
N PRO A 336 18.45 15.80 13.73
CA PRO A 336 19.84 15.34 13.86
C PRO A 336 20.26 15.21 15.33
N ARG A 337 19.73 14.20 16.05
CA ARG A 337 20.17 13.85 17.41
C ARG A 337 21.33 12.84 17.35
N ARG A 338 22.17 12.83 18.40
CA ARG A 338 23.35 11.95 18.51
C ARG A 338 23.03 10.47 18.22
N ARG A 339 21.93 9.95 18.76
CA ARG A 339 21.48 8.55 18.52
C ARG A 339 21.11 8.27 17.07
N ILE A 340 20.40 9.19 16.42
CA ILE A 340 20.00 9.04 15.00
C ILE A 340 21.21 9.17 14.08
N LYS A 341 22.14 10.08 14.40
CA LYS A 341 23.40 10.21 13.67
C LYS A 341 24.20 8.90 13.73
N ALA A 342 24.36 8.34 14.93
CA ALA A 342 25.03 7.05 15.15
C ALA A 342 24.33 5.88 14.43
N TYR A 343 23.00 5.78 14.51
CA TYR A 343 22.23 4.77 13.77
C TYR A 343 22.47 4.88 12.25
N SER A 344 22.57 6.11 11.77
CA SER A 344 22.73 6.35 10.35
C SER A 344 24.12 6.10 9.79
N GLU A 345 25.15 6.23 10.62
CA GLU A 345 26.51 5.85 10.27
C GLU A 345 26.61 4.31 10.14
N ARG A 346 25.83 3.57 10.95
CA ARG A 346 25.80 2.09 10.93
C ARG A 346 24.93 1.52 9.81
N GLN A 347 23.71 2.04 9.66
CA GLN A 347 22.70 1.49 8.75
C GLN A 347 22.04 2.60 7.91
N PRO A 348 22.81 3.30 7.06
CA PRO A 348 22.33 4.49 6.35
C PRO A 348 21.13 4.18 5.46
N LEU A 349 21.14 3.07 4.71
CA LEU A 349 20.09 2.73 3.77
C LEU A 349 18.79 2.33 4.46
N ILE A 350 18.86 1.63 5.59
CA ILE A 350 17.67 1.27 6.39
C ILE A 350 16.99 2.54 6.90
N LEU A 351 17.77 3.49 7.44
CA LEU A 351 17.22 4.77 7.89
C LEU A 351 16.54 5.54 6.75
N GLN A 352 17.12 5.54 5.55
CA GLN A 352 16.50 6.19 4.39
C GLN A 352 15.22 5.49 3.94
N GLY A 353 15.17 4.14 4.00
CA GLY A 353 13.95 3.37 3.79
C GLY A 353 12.85 3.75 4.78
N LEU A 354 13.17 3.81 6.08
CA LEU A 354 12.25 4.23 7.14
C LEU A 354 11.71 5.65 6.91
N ARG A 355 12.59 6.60 6.57
CA ARG A 355 12.19 7.97 6.21
C ARG A 355 11.30 8.02 4.96
N GLY A 356 11.59 7.19 3.96
CA GLY A 356 10.78 7.07 2.75
C GLY A 356 9.36 6.58 3.03
N ILE A 357 9.21 5.56 3.88
CA ILE A 357 7.90 5.02 4.28
C ILE A 357 7.11 6.08 5.08
N LEU A 358 7.75 6.78 6.01
CA LEU A 358 7.08 7.86 6.78
C LEU A 358 6.63 9.00 5.88
N LEU A 359 7.50 9.47 4.99
CA LEU A 359 7.15 10.55 4.07
C LEU A 359 5.99 10.12 3.15
N SER A 360 6.03 8.89 2.63
CA SER A 360 4.93 8.34 1.84
C SER A 360 3.63 8.26 2.64
N SER A 361 3.70 7.87 3.92
CA SER A 361 2.53 7.82 4.81
C SER A 361 1.92 9.20 5.05
N MET A 362 2.76 10.23 5.23
CA MET A 362 2.29 11.62 5.39
C MET A 362 1.63 12.15 4.12
N VAL A 363 2.23 11.89 2.96
CA VAL A 363 1.63 12.25 1.67
C VAL A 363 0.30 11.50 1.47
N ALA A 364 0.22 10.23 1.87
CA ALA A 364 -1.02 9.48 1.80
C ALA A 364 -2.13 10.12 2.63
N ILE A 365 -1.84 10.51 3.88
CA ILE A 365 -2.79 11.18 4.79
C ILE A 365 -3.31 12.49 4.20
N LEU A 366 -2.46 13.22 3.48
CA LEU A 366 -2.82 14.53 2.91
C LEU A 366 -3.65 14.43 1.63
N PHE A 367 -3.36 13.46 0.75
CA PHE A 367 -3.90 13.45 -0.61
C PHE A 367 -4.93 12.33 -0.89
N ASN A 368 -5.02 11.31 -0.04
CA ASN A 368 -6.02 10.24 -0.19
C ASN A 368 -7.25 10.48 0.69
N ASP A 369 -8.41 10.05 0.19
CA ASP A 369 -9.70 10.16 0.87
C ASP A 369 -9.75 9.38 2.20
N SER A 370 -9.05 8.24 2.29
CA SER A 370 -8.85 7.48 3.53
C SER A 370 -7.37 7.31 3.83
N GLY A 371 -6.60 8.40 3.73
CA GLY A 371 -5.14 8.35 3.78
C GLY A 371 -4.55 7.75 5.06
N ILE A 372 -5.30 7.76 6.17
CA ILE A 372 -4.89 7.12 7.42
C ILE A 372 -4.86 5.58 7.32
N THR A 373 -5.73 4.96 6.51
CA THR A 373 -5.73 3.50 6.31
C THR A 373 -4.55 3.06 5.45
N SER A 374 -4.19 3.87 4.44
CA SER A 374 -2.96 3.71 3.68
C SER A 374 -1.72 3.84 4.55
N ALA A 375 -1.69 4.86 5.41
CA ALA A 375 -0.60 5.09 6.35
C ALA A 375 -0.47 3.94 7.36
N ALA A 376 -1.58 3.39 7.85
CA ALA A 376 -1.58 2.20 8.71
C ALA A 376 -0.93 1.00 7.99
N SER A 377 -1.27 0.77 6.72
CA SER A 377 -0.70 -0.31 5.92
C SER A 377 0.81 -0.11 5.70
N MET A 378 1.25 1.12 5.41
CA MET A 378 2.67 1.46 5.31
C MET A 378 3.41 1.32 6.66
N SER A 379 2.74 1.62 7.78
CA SER A 379 3.34 1.52 9.12
C SER A 379 3.73 0.09 9.50
N LEU A 380 3.03 -0.91 8.97
CA LEU A 380 3.42 -2.32 9.11
C LEU A 380 4.82 -2.54 8.52
N TYR A 381 5.05 -2.08 7.29
CA TYR A 381 6.34 -2.20 6.61
C TYR A 381 7.43 -1.39 7.29
N PHE A 382 7.09 -0.20 7.82
CA PHE A 382 7.99 0.58 8.66
C PHE A 382 8.42 -0.20 9.91
N ALA A 383 7.46 -0.75 10.65
CA ALA A 383 7.72 -1.47 11.89
C ALA A 383 8.54 -2.74 11.63
N VAL A 384 8.21 -3.52 10.59
CA VAL A 384 8.97 -4.70 10.21
C VAL A 384 10.40 -4.36 9.82
N LEU A 385 10.62 -3.33 9.00
CA LEU A 385 11.97 -2.90 8.60
C LEU A 385 12.78 -2.42 9.81
N PHE A 386 12.15 -1.67 10.72
CA PHE A 386 12.79 -1.20 11.95
C PHE A 386 13.19 -2.37 12.86
N ILE A 387 12.28 -3.31 13.14
CA ILE A 387 12.55 -4.48 13.99
C ILE A 387 13.58 -5.41 13.34
N TYR A 388 13.52 -5.59 12.02
CA TYR A 388 14.54 -6.33 11.27
C TYR A 388 15.94 -5.75 11.53
N SER A 389 16.05 -4.41 11.51
CA SER A 389 17.29 -3.68 11.71
C SER A 389 17.90 -3.84 13.11
N LEU A 390 17.05 -4.01 14.14
CA LEU A 390 17.50 -4.17 15.54
C LEU A 390 18.33 -5.44 15.72
N GLY A 391 17.94 -6.54 15.10
CA GLY A 391 18.75 -7.77 15.16
C GLY A 391 19.79 -7.88 14.04
N LEU A 392 20.11 -6.78 13.35
CA LEU A 392 21.36 -6.65 12.61
C LEU A 392 22.43 -5.94 13.46
N GLU A 393 22.05 -5.35 14.60
CA GLU A 393 23.04 -4.82 15.53
C GLU A 393 23.83 -5.99 16.11
N PRO A 394 25.18 -5.94 16.14
CA PRO A 394 25.95 -6.97 16.82
C PRO A 394 25.46 -7.03 18.27
N ALA A 395 25.19 -8.25 18.75
CA ALA A 395 24.85 -8.50 20.14
C ALA A 395 25.81 -7.68 21.00
N ARG A 396 25.26 -6.83 21.87
CA ARG A 396 26.04 -5.97 22.78
C ARG A 396 27.20 -6.81 23.28
N SER A 397 28.42 -6.39 22.96
CA SER A 397 29.58 -6.83 23.71
C SER A 397 29.21 -6.65 25.18
N GLU A 398 29.04 -7.76 25.88
CA GLU A 398 29.25 -7.79 27.31
C GLU A 398 30.52 -6.99 27.57
N LYS A 399 30.45 -6.08 28.56
CA LYS A 399 31.50 -5.13 28.96
C LYS A 399 31.53 -3.84 28.14
N GLN A 400 30.74 -2.87 28.59
CA GLN A 400 31.38 -1.62 28.98
C GLN A 400 31.38 -1.60 30.51
N ALA A 401 32.60 -1.49 31.02
CA ALA A 401 33.02 -1.48 32.41
C ALA A 401 32.39 -0.33 33.20
#